data_AF-A0A942UPY4-F1
#
_entry.id   AF-A0A942UPY4-F1
#
_cell.length_a   1.000
_cell.length_b   1.000
_cell.length_c   1.000
_cell.angle_alpha   90.00
_cell.angle_beta   90.00
_cell.angle_gamma   90.00
#
_symmetry.space_group_name_H-M   'P 1'
#
loop_
_entity.id
_entity.type
_entity.pdbx_description
1 polymer ?
#
loop_
_entity_poly.entity_id
_entity_poly.type
_entity_poly.pdbx_seq_one_letter_code
_entity_poly.pdbx_strand_id
1 'polypeptide(L)'
;MKQYKGYLIDLDGTMYRGTEKIEEAVEFVIKLKDKGIPYLFVTNNSSKTPKQAAEHLRFFGIDAKEHHIFTTSMASAKYLFENKPDANVYAIGEAGLLTALSEKGFSLTDERPDAVVIGIDRDINYEKLTKACLAVRRGAMFISTNGDIALPTERGLLPGNGALTSVISVSTQTEPIFIGKPHSIIMEQALETLGTTKTETLMVGDNYDTDILAGINAGLDTLLVHTGVTTKEILADIETKPTYVVDSLADWHI
;
A
#
# COMPACT_ATOMS: atom_id res chain seq x y z
N MET A 1 -18.17 -10.22 -19.84
CA MET A 1 -16.97 -9.94 -19.03
C MET A 1 -16.77 -11.09 -18.05
N LYS A 2 -15.52 -11.36 -17.66
CA LYS A 2 -15.20 -12.35 -16.63
C LYS A 2 -15.76 -11.86 -15.28
N GLN A 3 -16.36 -12.77 -14.51
CA GLN A 3 -16.82 -12.47 -13.15
C GLN A 3 -15.71 -12.81 -12.17
N TYR A 4 -15.39 -11.87 -11.28
CA TYR A 4 -14.35 -12.02 -10.25
C TYR A 4 -14.98 -12.40 -8.91
N LYS A 5 -14.27 -13.20 -8.13
CA LYS A 5 -14.68 -13.65 -6.80
C LYS A 5 -14.01 -12.86 -5.68
N GLY A 6 -13.11 -11.94 -6.00
CA GLY A 6 -12.43 -11.09 -5.04
C GLY A 6 -11.95 -9.79 -5.64
N TYR A 7 -11.88 -8.75 -4.83
CA TYR A 7 -11.41 -7.42 -5.26
C TYR A 7 -10.33 -6.89 -4.32
N LEU A 8 -9.21 -6.46 -4.89
CA LEU A 8 -8.23 -5.60 -4.24
C LEU A 8 -8.48 -4.18 -4.75
N ILE A 9 -8.62 -3.21 -3.85
CA ILE A 9 -9.16 -1.89 -4.18
C ILE A 9 -8.22 -0.82 -3.60
N ASP A 10 -7.70 0.08 -4.43
CA ASP A 10 -6.98 1.26 -3.94
C ASP A 10 -7.90 2.23 -3.16
N LEU A 11 -7.31 3.13 -2.37
CA LEU A 11 -8.03 4.14 -1.61
C LEU A 11 -8.10 5.51 -2.30
N ASP A 12 -6.97 6.17 -2.54
CA ASP A 12 -6.95 7.61 -2.84
C ASP A 12 -6.91 7.83 -4.34
N GLY A 13 -7.97 8.43 -4.88
CA GLY A 13 -8.27 8.51 -6.31
C GLY A 13 -9.28 7.46 -6.78
N THR A 14 -9.49 6.40 -5.99
CA THR A 14 -10.44 5.31 -6.31
C THR A 14 -11.68 5.29 -5.39
N MET A 15 -11.52 5.45 -4.07
CA MET A 15 -12.62 5.46 -3.09
C MET A 15 -13.04 6.88 -2.65
N TYR A 16 -12.08 7.81 -2.65
CA TYR A 16 -12.27 9.22 -2.37
C TYR A 16 -11.19 10.02 -3.12
N ARG A 17 -11.32 11.35 -3.20
CA ARG A 17 -10.30 12.24 -3.78
C ARG A 17 -9.99 13.38 -2.83
N GLY A 18 -8.87 13.29 -2.12
CA GLY A 18 -8.53 14.27 -1.09
C GLY A 18 -9.61 14.33 0.00
N THR A 19 -10.42 15.39 0.02
CA THR A 19 -11.54 15.57 0.97
C THR A 19 -12.91 15.31 0.33
N GLU A 20 -12.95 14.98 -0.96
CA GLU A 20 -14.18 14.75 -1.71
C GLU A 20 -14.52 13.25 -1.77
N LYS A 21 -15.82 12.97 -1.64
CA LYS A 21 -16.38 11.62 -1.75
C LYS A 21 -16.55 11.24 -3.22
N ILE A 22 -16.29 9.97 -3.55
CA ILE A 22 -16.69 9.37 -4.84
C ILE A 22 -17.96 8.55 -4.57
N GLU A 23 -19.10 9.00 -5.08
CA GLU A 23 -20.41 8.38 -4.79
C GLU A 23 -20.49 6.94 -5.30
N GLU A 24 -19.93 6.71 -6.48
CA GLU A 24 -19.93 5.42 -7.17
C GLU A 24 -19.08 4.38 -6.42
N ALA A 25 -18.08 4.81 -5.65
CA ALA A 25 -17.29 3.94 -4.79
C ALA A 25 -18.12 3.36 -3.63
N VAL A 26 -19.01 4.16 -3.05
CA VAL A 26 -19.94 3.68 -2.00
C VAL A 26 -20.87 2.63 -2.58
N GLU A 27 -21.50 2.93 -3.72
CA GLU A 27 -22.39 1.98 -4.39
C GLU A 27 -21.68 0.68 -4.78
N PHE A 28 -20.45 0.78 -5.26
CA PHE A 28 -19.62 -0.37 -5.63
C PHE A 28 -19.38 -1.29 -4.43
N VAL A 29 -18.99 -0.73 -3.28
CA VAL A 29 -18.75 -1.50 -2.04
C VAL A 29 -20.05 -2.12 -1.51
N ILE A 30 -21.18 -1.41 -1.59
CA ILE A 30 -22.51 -1.97 -1.23
C ILE A 30 -22.82 -3.18 -2.11
N LYS A 31 -22.63 -3.07 -3.44
CA LYS A 31 -22.88 -4.18 -4.38
C LYS A 31 -22.00 -5.40 -4.09
N LEU A 32 -20.72 -5.20 -3.74
CA LEU A 32 -19.83 -6.30 -3.34
C LEU A 32 -20.35 -7.01 -2.09
N LYS A 33 -20.77 -6.23 -1.08
CA LYS A 33 -21.32 -6.74 0.18
C LYS A 33 -22.63 -7.51 -0.03
N ASP A 34 -23.56 -6.95 -0.80
CA ASP A 34 -24.86 -7.57 -1.09
C ASP A 34 -24.70 -8.90 -1.86
N LYS A 35 -23.68 -9.00 -2.69
CA LYS A 35 -23.33 -10.23 -3.42
C LYS A 35 -22.45 -11.19 -2.63
N GLY A 36 -22.00 -10.82 -1.43
CA GLY A 36 -21.08 -11.62 -0.62
C GLY A 36 -19.71 -11.82 -1.26
N ILE A 37 -19.26 -10.89 -2.10
CA ILE A 37 -17.96 -10.95 -2.76
C ILE A 37 -16.91 -10.32 -1.81
N PRO A 38 -15.88 -11.06 -1.40
CA PRO A 38 -14.84 -10.54 -0.53
C PRO A 38 -14.02 -9.44 -1.21
N TYR A 39 -13.58 -8.46 -0.42
CA TYR A 39 -12.71 -7.39 -0.90
C TYR A 39 -11.74 -6.92 0.19
N LEU A 40 -10.61 -6.38 -0.24
CA LEU A 40 -9.63 -5.68 0.60
C LEU A 40 -9.28 -4.34 -0.02
N PHE A 41 -9.20 -3.33 0.83
CA PHE A 41 -8.62 -2.04 0.51
C PHE A 41 -7.10 -2.10 0.69
N VAL A 42 -6.34 -1.85 -0.37
CA VAL A 42 -4.88 -1.99 -0.40
C VAL A 42 -4.22 -0.63 -0.59
N THR A 43 -3.48 -0.16 0.42
CA THR A 43 -2.91 1.20 0.42
C THR A 43 -1.41 1.22 0.72
N ASN A 44 -0.69 2.14 0.04
CA ASN A 44 0.71 2.43 0.34
C ASN A 44 0.91 3.20 1.65
N ASN A 45 -0.16 3.66 2.30
CA ASN A 45 -0.08 4.42 3.55
C ASN A 45 0.42 3.55 4.72
N SER A 46 1.63 3.84 5.20
CA SER A 46 2.22 3.20 6.38
C SER A 46 2.02 3.96 7.70
N SER A 47 1.41 5.14 7.65
CA SER A 47 1.19 6.00 8.84
C SER A 47 0.00 5.59 9.70
N LYS A 48 -1.10 5.17 9.06
CA LYS A 48 -2.38 4.90 9.72
C LYS A 48 -2.49 3.43 10.12
N THR A 49 -3.10 3.15 11.27
CA THR A 49 -3.52 1.80 11.62
C THR A 49 -4.73 1.36 10.76
N PRO A 50 -5.01 0.05 10.65
CA PRO A 50 -6.22 -0.45 9.98
C PRO A 50 -7.51 0.20 10.49
N LYS A 51 -7.59 0.41 11.81
CA LYS A 51 -8.69 1.14 12.45
C LYS A 51 -8.84 2.56 11.93
N GLN A 52 -7.76 3.34 11.90
CA GLN A 52 -7.78 4.72 11.43
C GLN A 52 -8.11 4.81 9.93
N ALA A 53 -7.62 3.89 9.12
CA ALA A 53 -7.95 3.82 7.69
C ALA A 53 -9.43 3.48 7.48
N ALA A 54 -9.99 2.52 8.23
CA ALA A 54 -11.40 2.18 8.17
C ALA A 54 -12.31 3.32 8.66
N GLU A 55 -11.91 4.02 9.74
CA GLU A 55 -12.60 5.25 10.20
C GLU A 55 -12.63 6.33 9.12
N HIS A 56 -11.52 6.50 8.40
CA HIS A 56 -11.43 7.47 7.31
C HIS A 56 -12.35 7.11 6.14
N LEU A 57 -12.43 5.83 5.75
CA LEU A 57 -13.39 5.37 4.74
C LEU A 57 -14.84 5.58 5.15
N ARG A 58 -15.16 5.34 6.44
CA ARG A 58 -16.52 5.57 6.97
C ARG A 58 -16.92 7.04 6.95
N PHE A 59 -15.96 7.97 7.08
CA PHE A 59 -16.22 9.39 6.90
C PHE A 59 -16.75 9.71 5.49
N PHE A 60 -16.31 8.97 4.47
CA PHE A 60 -16.81 9.06 3.10
C PHE A 60 -18.05 8.19 2.83
N GLY A 61 -18.65 7.59 3.86
CA GLY A 61 -19.84 6.75 3.73
C GLY A 61 -19.56 5.31 3.26
N ILE A 62 -18.29 4.90 3.19
CA ILE A 62 -17.92 3.52 2.85
C ILE A 62 -17.89 2.68 4.14
N ASP A 63 -18.75 1.65 4.21
CA ASP A 63 -18.82 0.72 5.35
C ASP A 63 -17.60 -0.21 5.39
N ALA A 64 -16.46 0.34 5.81
CA ALA A 64 -15.21 -0.38 5.97
C ALA A 64 -14.99 -0.83 7.42
N LYS A 65 -14.48 -2.05 7.59
CA LYS A 65 -14.04 -2.64 8.86
C LYS A 65 -12.52 -2.82 8.82
N GLU A 66 -11.92 -3.01 9.99
CA GLU A 66 -10.46 -3.16 10.11
C GLU A 66 -9.91 -4.31 9.26
N HIS A 67 -10.61 -5.44 9.21
CA HIS A 67 -10.22 -6.59 8.37
C HIS A 67 -10.40 -6.36 6.86
N HIS A 68 -11.06 -5.27 6.45
CA HIS A 68 -11.09 -4.88 5.04
C HIS A 68 -9.85 -4.08 4.65
N ILE A 69 -8.96 -3.70 5.59
CA ILE A 69 -7.80 -2.86 5.31
C ILE A 69 -6.54 -3.71 5.24
N PHE A 70 -5.74 -3.50 4.19
CA PHE A 70 -4.41 -4.08 4.05
C PHE A 70 -3.41 -2.98 3.71
N THR A 71 -2.57 -2.62 4.68
CA THR A 71 -1.57 -1.53 4.52
C THR A 71 -0.19 -2.08 4.21
N THR A 72 0.68 -1.23 3.67
CA THR A 72 2.11 -1.53 3.54
C THR A 72 2.79 -1.83 4.86
N SER A 73 2.35 -1.26 5.98
CA SER A 73 2.86 -1.59 7.31
C SER A 73 2.60 -3.05 7.67
N MET A 74 1.38 -3.55 7.42
CA MET A 74 1.03 -4.95 7.64
C MET A 74 1.83 -5.86 6.72
N ALA A 75 1.96 -5.47 5.45
CA ALA A 75 2.71 -6.24 4.48
C ALA A 75 4.21 -6.30 4.82
N SER A 76 4.82 -5.19 5.27
CA SER A 76 6.22 -5.15 5.71
C SER A 76 6.46 -6.02 6.93
N ALA A 77 5.57 -5.97 7.93
CA ALA A 77 5.66 -6.82 9.11
C ALA A 77 5.50 -8.31 8.74
N LYS A 78 4.56 -8.64 7.85
CA LYS A 78 4.37 -10.01 7.36
C LYS A 78 5.60 -10.52 6.59
N TYR A 79 6.11 -9.72 5.66
CA TYR A 79 7.32 -10.06 4.90
C TYR A 79 8.51 -10.30 5.82
N LEU A 80 8.73 -9.42 6.80
CA LEU A 80 9.81 -9.59 7.76
C LEU A 80 9.63 -10.89 8.57
N PHE A 81 8.41 -11.22 8.98
CA PHE A 81 8.12 -12.43 9.75
C PHE A 81 8.40 -13.71 8.96
N GLU A 82 8.09 -13.73 7.67
CA GLU A 82 8.36 -14.87 6.79
C GLU A 82 9.86 -15.09 6.55
N ASN A 83 10.67 -14.03 6.63
CA ASN A 83 12.10 -14.09 6.32
C ASN A 83 13.00 -14.12 7.57
N LYS A 84 12.60 -13.47 8.67
CA LYS A 84 13.34 -13.35 9.93
C LYS A 84 12.35 -13.18 11.12
N PRO A 85 11.66 -14.25 11.55
CA PRO A 85 10.60 -14.16 12.57
C PRO A 85 11.09 -13.67 13.95
N ASP A 86 12.34 -13.96 14.30
CA ASP A 86 12.93 -13.60 15.61
C ASP A 86 13.75 -12.29 15.57
N ALA A 87 13.61 -11.49 14.52
CA ALA A 87 14.40 -10.27 14.34
C ALA A 87 14.10 -9.21 15.41
N ASN A 88 15.16 -8.57 15.90
CA ASN A 88 15.05 -7.28 16.56
C ASN A 88 14.98 -6.17 15.49
N VAL A 89 14.04 -5.24 15.64
CA VAL A 89 13.71 -4.31 14.56
C VAL A 89 13.95 -2.88 14.97
N TYR A 90 14.73 -2.15 14.16
CA TYR A 90 14.75 -0.71 14.23
C TYR A 90 13.76 -0.13 13.23
N ALA A 91 12.68 0.46 13.75
CA ALA A 91 11.61 1.01 12.94
C ALA A 91 11.69 2.55 12.89
N ILE A 92 11.58 3.11 11.69
CA ILE A 92 11.35 4.53 11.46
C ILE A 92 9.97 4.65 10.83
N GLY A 93 9.01 5.27 11.50
CA GLY A 93 7.65 5.38 11.01
C GLY A 93 6.66 5.80 12.08
N GLU A 94 5.45 6.15 11.64
CA GLU A 94 4.33 6.51 12.51
C GLU A 94 3.60 5.28 13.07
N ALA A 95 2.50 5.53 13.80
CA ALA A 95 1.77 4.53 14.57
C ALA A 95 1.36 3.28 13.78
N GLY A 96 0.98 3.42 12.51
CA GLY A 96 0.61 2.30 11.65
C GLY A 96 1.72 1.26 11.51
N LEU A 97 2.96 1.70 11.27
CA LEU A 97 4.12 0.80 11.17
C LEU A 97 4.48 0.17 12.51
N LEU A 98 4.57 0.98 13.57
CA LEU A 98 4.96 0.51 14.89
C LEU A 98 3.96 -0.53 15.44
N THR A 99 2.66 -0.29 15.21
CA THR A 99 1.59 -1.23 15.60
C THR A 99 1.71 -2.54 14.84
N ALA A 100 1.84 -2.50 13.51
CA ALA A 100 1.91 -3.70 12.68
C ALA A 100 3.12 -4.59 13.05
N LEU A 101 4.28 -4.00 13.33
CA LEU A 101 5.47 -4.75 13.77
C LEU A 101 5.25 -5.38 15.16
N SER A 102 4.67 -4.61 16.10
CA SER A 102 4.42 -5.08 17.46
C SER A 102 3.38 -6.20 17.50
N GLU A 103 2.28 -6.08 16.75
CA GLU A 103 1.24 -7.10 16.63
C GLU A 103 1.76 -8.40 16.00
N LYS A 104 2.79 -8.31 15.15
CA LYS A 104 3.48 -9.47 14.59
C LYS A 104 4.47 -10.13 15.57
N GLY A 105 4.71 -9.51 16.73
CA GLY A 105 5.56 -10.03 17.80
C GLY A 105 7.01 -9.54 17.77
N PHE A 106 7.34 -8.54 16.94
CA PHE A 106 8.70 -8.02 16.87
C PHE A 106 9.07 -7.16 18.07
N SER A 107 10.32 -7.32 18.53
CA SER A 107 10.91 -6.42 19.52
C SER A 107 11.53 -5.21 18.83
N LEU A 108 11.07 -4.01 19.17
CA LEU A 108 11.62 -2.77 18.63
C LEU A 108 12.85 -2.34 19.44
N THR A 109 13.97 -2.10 18.77
CA THR A 109 15.23 -1.68 19.39
C THR A 109 16.08 -0.85 18.43
N ASP A 110 16.89 0.05 18.97
CA ASP A 110 17.98 0.71 18.24
C ASP A 110 19.35 0.10 18.57
N GLU A 111 19.43 -0.82 19.52
CA GLU A 111 20.63 -1.54 19.90
C GLU A 111 20.81 -2.78 19.02
N ARG A 112 21.71 -2.70 18.03
CA ARG A 112 22.09 -3.81 17.13
C ARG A 112 20.87 -4.56 16.54
N PRO A 113 19.99 -3.86 15.81
CA PRO A 113 18.83 -4.50 15.18
C PRO A 113 19.25 -5.45 14.04
N ASP A 114 18.46 -6.49 13.82
CA ASP A 114 18.58 -7.47 12.74
C ASP A 114 17.90 -7.00 11.44
N ALA A 115 16.97 -6.05 11.58
CA ALA A 115 16.25 -5.42 10.48
C ALA A 115 16.01 -3.92 10.73
N VAL A 116 16.05 -3.13 9.66
CA VAL A 116 15.60 -1.74 9.60
C VAL A 116 14.36 -1.69 8.72
N VAL A 117 13.24 -1.22 9.26
CA VAL A 117 11.99 -1.03 8.50
C VAL A 117 11.64 0.46 8.51
N ILE A 118 11.58 1.06 7.33
CA ILE A 118 11.25 2.49 7.18
C ILE A 118 9.90 2.69 6.48
N GLY A 119 9.03 3.43 7.15
CA GLY A 119 7.83 4.04 6.61
C GLY A 119 7.87 5.56 6.78
N ILE A 120 6.79 6.22 6.36
CA ILE A 120 6.71 7.67 6.50
C ILE A 120 6.78 8.04 7.99
N ASP A 121 7.68 8.97 8.31
CA ASP A 121 7.89 9.52 9.65
C ASP A 121 8.04 11.03 9.52
N ARG A 122 6.98 11.78 9.85
CA ARG A 122 7.01 13.25 9.78
C ARG A 122 7.89 13.89 10.87
N ASP A 123 8.24 13.13 11.90
CA ASP A 123 9.16 13.53 12.96
C ASP A 123 10.56 12.90 12.74
N ILE A 124 10.90 12.56 11.49
CA ILE A 124 12.22 12.04 11.15
C ILE A 124 13.30 13.09 11.43
N ASN A 125 14.45 12.64 11.93
CA ASN A 125 15.57 13.51 12.24
C ASN A 125 16.90 12.81 11.89
N TYR A 126 17.99 13.57 11.98
CA TYR A 126 19.33 13.08 11.64
C TYR A 126 19.76 11.86 12.47
N GLU A 127 19.40 11.82 13.75
CA GLU A 127 19.77 10.70 14.63
C GLU A 127 19.03 9.42 14.23
N LYS A 128 17.74 9.52 13.89
CA LYS A 128 16.97 8.37 13.40
C LYS A 128 17.61 7.75 12.17
N LEU A 129 17.99 8.59 11.20
CA LEU A 129 18.67 8.20 9.96
C LEU A 129 20.06 7.62 10.23
N THR A 130 20.83 8.24 11.13
CA THR A 130 22.17 7.76 11.52
C THR A 130 22.11 6.35 12.07
N LYS A 131 21.19 6.06 12.98
CA LYS A 131 20.98 4.72 13.55
C LYS A 131 20.63 3.69 12.48
N ALA A 132 19.74 4.04 11.54
CA ALA A 132 19.40 3.19 10.41
C ALA A 132 20.62 2.90 9.52
N CYS A 133 21.36 3.94 9.09
CA CYS A 133 22.55 3.77 8.26
C CYS A 133 23.60 2.87 8.92
N LEU A 134 23.83 3.05 10.22
CA LEU A 134 24.77 2.22 10.99
C LEU A 134 24.29 0.77 11.09
N ALA A 135 22.99 0.53 11.28
CA ALA A 135 22.42 -0.80 11.30
C ALA A 135 22.52 -1.51 9.94
N VAL A 136 22.15 -0.82 8.86
CA VAL A 136 22.22 -1.36 7.48
C VAL A 136 23.67 -1.71 7.11
N ARG A 137 24.65 -0.86 7.42
CA ARG A 137 26.09 -1.16 7.20
C ARG A 137 26.60 -2.36 8.00
N ARG A 138 25.94 -2.71 9.11
CA ARG A 138 26.23 -3.93 9.89
C ARG A 138 25.51 -5.18 9.36
N GLY A 139 24.74 -5.06 8.28
CA GLY A 139 24.03 -6.17 7.65
C GLY A 139 22.59 -6.36 8.12
N ALA A 140 21.99 -5.37 8.79
CA ALA A 140 20.56 -5.41 9.07
C ALA A 140 19.75 -5.47 7.76
N MET A 141 18.71 -6.29 7.71
CA MET A 141 17.82 -6.37 6.55
C MET A 141 17.12 -5.02 6.38
N PHE A 142 17.21 -4.41 5.19
CA PHE A 142 16.67 -3.09 4.94
C PHE A 142 15.36 -3.18 4.16
N ILE A 143 14.24 -2.77 4.77
CA ILE A 143 12.89 -2.82 4.20
C ILE A 143 12.33 -1.40 4.17
N SER A 144 11.68 -1.04 3.06
CA SER A 144 10.89 0.19 2.95
C SER A 144 9.44 -0.14 2.63
N THR A 145 8.52 0.48 3.38
CA THR A 145 7.08 0.20 3.25
C THR A 145 6.55 0.54 1.86
N ASN A 146 7.05 1.60 1.22
CA ASN A 146 6.73 1.98 -0.16
C ASN A 146 7.83 2.88 -0.75
N GLY A 147 7.83 3.03 -2.08
CA GLY A 147 8.78 3.87 -2.82
C GLY A 147 8.29 5.28 -3.15
N ASP A 148 7.19 5.76 -2.54
CA ASP A 148 6.53 7.00 -2.97
C ASP A 148 7.45 8.21 -2.77
N ILE A 149 7.76 8.93 -3.85
CA ILE A 149 8.71 10.05 -3.83
C ILE A 149 8.10 11.27 -3.11
N ALA A 150 6.81 11.52 -3.33
CA ALA A 150 6.11 12.67 -2.79
C ALA A 150 4.76 12.28 -2.19
N LEU A 151 4.34 13.02 -1.16
CA LEU A 151 3.03 12.94 -0.55
C LEU A 151 2.21 14.19 -0.92
N PRO A 152 1.11 14.04 -1.67
CA PRO A 152 0.20 15.15 -1.97
C PRO A 152 -0.49 15.68 -0.71
N THR A 153 -0.49 17.00 -0.52
CA THR A 153 -1.21 17.68 0.56
C THR A 153 -1.73 19.04 0.06
N GLU A 154 -2.59 19.70 0.84
CA GLU A 154 -3.03 21.08 0.56
C GLU A 154 -1.87 22.08 0.51
N ARG A 155 -0.74 21.76 1.17
CA ARG A 155 0.48 22.58 1.17
C ARG A 155 1.35 22.33 -0.07
N GLY A 156 0.96 21.41 -0.94
CA GLY A 156 1.73 20.93 -2.08
C GLY A 156 2.32 19.54 -1.85
N LEU A 157 3.32 19.21 -2.67
CA LEU A 157 4.02 17.92 -2.64
C LEU A 157 5.07 17.92 -1.54
N LEU A 158 4.79 17.18 -0.46
CA LEU A 158 5.75 16.97 0.63
C LEU A 158 6.64 15.76 0.33
N PRO A 159 7.79 15.59 1.01
CA PRO A 159 8.60 14.38 0.87
C PRO A 159 7.81 13.11 1.25
N GLY A 160 7.81 12.13 0.35
CA GLY A 160 7.23 10.80 0.58
C GLY A 160 8.24 9.85 1.23
N ASN A 161 7.80 8.63 1.54
CA ASN A 161 8.65 7.64 2.20
C ASN A 161 9.84 7.20 1.34
N GLY A 162 9.67 7.12 0.01
CA GLY A 162 10.76 6.84 -0.92
C GLY A 162 11.87 7.89 -0.85
N ALA A 163 11.50 9.17 -0.72
CA ALA A 163 12.48 10.24 -0.55
C ALA A 163 13.24 10.12 0.79
N LEU A 164 12.56 9.79 1.89
CA LEU A 164 13.22 9.53 3.18
C LEU A 164 14.15 8.31 3.13
N THR A 165 13.66 7.23 2.51
CA THR A 165 14.40 5.97 2.32
C THR A 165 15.68 6.20 1.50
N SER A 166 15.64 7.10 0.51
CA SER A 166 16.79 7.40 -0.35
C SER A 166 18.01 7.90 0.43
N VAL A 167 17.81 8.60 1.56
CA VAL A 167 18.91 9.10 2.39
C VAL A 167 19.73 7.94 2.97
N ILE A 168 19.05 6.88 3.42
CA ILE A 168 19.70 5.68 3.93
C ILE A 168 20.34 4.93 2.76
N SER A 169 19.59 4.66 1.69
CA SER A 169 20.08 3.92 0.51
C SER A 169 21.36 4.53 -0.07
N VAL A 170 21.38 5.85 -0.31
CA VAL A 170 22.55 6.56 -0.85
C VAL A 170 23.71 6.55 0.14
N SER A 171 23.44 6.74 1.44
CA SER A 171 24.49 6.77 2.46
C SER A 171 25.16 5.40 2.67
N THR A 172 24.40 4.32 2.53
CA THR A 172 24.90 2.95 2.76
C THR A 172 25.23 2.20 1.46
N GLN A 173 24.85 2.73 0.30
CA GLN A 173 24.90 2.05 -1.00
C GLN A 173 24.16 0.70 -0.97
N THR A 174 23.03 0.66 -0.25
CA THR A 174 22.23 -0.55 -0.06
C THR A 174 20.79 -0.26 -0.44
N GLU A 175 20.29 -0.93 -1.46
CA GLU A 175 18.89 -0.82 -1.84
C GLU A 175 17.99 -1.52 -0.84
N PRO A 176 16.86 -0.91 -0.46
CA PRO A 176 15.87 -1.55 0.39
C PRO A 176 15.04 -2.56 -0.40
N ILE A 177 14.42 -3.47 0.32
CA ILE A 177 13.30 -4.25 -0.18
C ILE A 177 12.05 -3.37 -0.05
N PHE A 178 11.54 -2.89 -1.17
CA PHE A 178 10.28 -2.15 -1.22
C PHE A 178 9.09 -3.13 -1.19
N ILE A 179 8.10 -2.84 -0.35
CA ILE A 179 6.97 -3.76 -0.14
C ILE A 179 5.71 -3.32 -0.89
N GLY A 180 5.41 -2.02 -0.83
CA GLY A 180 4.21 -1.44 -1.42
C GLY A 180 4.17 -1.46 -2.94
N LYS A 181 3.04 -1.00 -3.46
CA LYS A 181 2.79 -0.84 -4.90
C LYS A 181 3.89 0.05 -5.51
N PRO A 182 4.44 -0.27 -6.70
CA PRO A 182 4.00 -1.29 -7.68
C PRO A 182 4.54 -2.72 -7.48
N HIS A 183 5.06 -3.06 -6.31
CA HIS A 183 5.71 -4.37 -6.13
C HIS A 183 4.68 -5.48 -5.88
N SER A 184 4.98 -6.69 -6.35
CA SER A 184 4.06 -7.83 -6.26
C SER A 184 3.84 -8.31 -4.82
N ILE A 185 4.79 -8.05 -3.91
CA ILE A 185 4.78 -8.55 -2.53
C ILE A 185 3.48 -8.18 -1.81
N ILE A 186 3.06 -6.91 -1.85
CA ILE A 186 1.81 -6.47 -1.20
C ILE A 186 0.58 -7.15 -1.81
N MET A 187 0.56 -7.37 -3.13
CA MET A 187 -0.56 -8.01 -3.82
C MET A 187 -0.68 -9.49 -3.46
N GLU A 188 0.45 -10.20 -3.43
CA GLU A 188 0.49 -11.63 -3.07
C GLU A 188 0.04 -11.84 -1.62
N GLN A 189 0.52 -11.00 -0.71
CA GLN A 189 0.08 -11.07 0.68
C GLN A 189 -1.38 -10.63 0.89
N ALA A 190 -1.87 -9.68 0.08
CA ALA A 190 -3.28 -9.29 0.10
C ALA A 190 -4.18 -10.43 -0.41
N LEU A 191 -3.78 -11.15 -1.46
CA LEU A 191 -4.50 -12.33 -1.96
C LEU A 191 -4.62 -13.42 -0.91
N GLU A 192 -3.54 -13.72 -0.19
CA GLU A 192 -3.57 -14.68 0.91
C GLU A 192 -4.53 -14.26 2.02
N THR A 193 -4.61 -12.96 2.31
CA THR A 193 -5.52 -12.40 3.32
C THR A 193 -6.97 -12.44 2.82
N LEU A 194 -7.19 -12.17 1.53
CA LEU A 194 -8.50 -12.18 0.89
C LEU A 194 -9.06 -13.60 0.72
N GLY A 195 -8.17 -14.60 0.60
CA GLY A 195 -8.52 -16.01 0.44
C GLY A 195 -8.90 -16.40 -0.99
N THR A 196 -8.49 -15.62 -1.99
CA THR A 196 -8.79 -15.84 -3.41
C THR A 196 -7.52 -16.02 -4.24
N THR A 197 -7.64 -16.64 -5.41
CA THR A 197 -6.51 -16.83 -6.33
C THR A 197 -6.29 -15.63 -7.24
N LYS A 198 -5.10 -15.52 -7.84
CA LYS A 198 -4.74 -14.47 -8.82
C LYS A 198 -5.74 -14.42 -9.98
N THR A 199 -6.21 -15.56 -10.48
CA THR A 199 -7.14 -15.65 -11.61
C THR A 199 -8.58 -15.31 -11.23
N GLU A 200 -8.92 -15.27 -9.95
CA GLU A 200 -10.27 -14.97 -9.45
C GLU A 200 -10.39 -13.56 -8.87
N THR A 201 -9.28 -12.81 -8.80
CA THR A 201 -9.20 -11.52 -8.13
C THR A 201 -8.91 -10.41 -9.12
N LEU A 202 -9.57 -9.26 -8.96
CA LEU A 202 -9.34 -8.06 -9.75
C LEU A 202 -8.67 -6.99 -8.88
N MET A 203 -7.58 -6.39 -9.37
CA MET A 203 -7.01 -5.17 -8.77
C MET A 203 -7.65 -3.93 -9.39
N VAL A 204 -8.23 -3.08 -8.57
CA VAL A 204 -8.92 -1.84 -8.95
C VAL A 204 -8.15 -0.64 -8.43
N GLY A 205 -7.82 0.29 -9.31
CA GLY A 205 -7.12 1.53 -8.92
C GLY A 205 -7.16 2.59 -10.00
N ASP A 206 -6.71 3.80 -9.67
CA ASP A 206 -6.69 4.95 -10.57
C ASP A 206 -5.27 5.34 -11.00
N ASN A 207 -4.25 4.78 -10.36
CA ASN A 207 -2.85 5.09 -10.64
C ASN A 207 -2.16 3.93 -11.35
N TYR A 208 -1.83 4.13 -12.63
CA TYR A 208 -1.18 3.12 -13.44
C TYR A 208 0.17 2.68 -12.85
N ASP A 209 1.01 3.64 -12.48
CA ASP A 209 2.39 3.40 -12.06
C ASP A 209 2.50 2.66 -10.71
N THR A 210 1.40 2.56 -9.96
CA THR A 210 1.35 1.85 -8.68
C THR A 210 0.34 0.72 -8.72
N ASP A 211 -0.95 1.00 -8.82
CA ASP A 211 -2.03 0.00 -8.70
C ASP A 211 -2.03 -1.01 -9.83
N ILE A 212 -2.02 -0.49 -11.06
CA ILE A 212 -2.12 -1.32 -12.25
C ILE A 212 -0.82 -2.09 -12.45
N LEU A 213 0.34 -1.44 -12.31
CA LEU A 213 1.63 -2.12 -12.34
C LEU A 213 1.77 -3.15 -11.23
N ALA A 214 1.27 -2.91 -10.00
CA ALA A 214 1.27 -3.92 -8.94
C ALA A 214 0.45 -5.15 -9.34
N GLY A 215 -0.76 -4.94 -9.88
CA GLY A 215 -1.61 -6.00 -10.38
C GLY A 215 -0.93 -6.80 -11.49
N ILE A 216 -0.38 -6.13 -12.51
CA ILE A 216 0.34 -6.74 -13.63
C ILE A 216 1.55 -7.54 -13.12
N ASN A 217 2.39 -6.94 -12.27
CA ASN A 217 3.60 -7.58 -11.72
C ASN A 217 3.26 -8.81 -10.89
N ALA A 218 2.11 -8.81 -10.21
CA ALA A 218 1.63 -9.96 -9.45
C ALA A 218 0.83 -10.97 -10.31
N GLY A 219 0.52 -10.66 -11.57
CA GLY A 219 -0.22 -11.52 -12.49
C GLY A 219 -1.75 -11.51 -12.28
N LEU A 220 -2.30 -10.42 -11.74
CA LEU A 220 -3.75 -10.20 -11.63
C LEU A 220 -4.30 -9.50 -12.87
N ASP A 221 -5.58 -9.72 -13.13
CA ASP A 221 -6.34 -8.80 -13.98
C ASP A 221 -6.51 -7.45 -13.27
N THR A 222 -6.51 -6.37 -14.04
CA THR A 222 -6.56 -4.99 -13.51
C THR A 222 -7.71 -4.20 -14.11
N LEU A 223 -8.30 -3.33 -13.29
CA LEU A 223 -9.32 -2.35 -13.68
C LEU A 223 -8.81 -0.96 -13.33
N LEU A 224 -8.51 -0.17 -14.35
CA LEU A 224 -8.20 1.25 -14.20
C LEU A 224 -9.51 2.07 -14.19
N VAL A 225 -9.65 2.96 -13.22
CA VAL A 225 -10.70 3.98 -13.18
C VAL A 225 -10.11 5.38 -13.42
N HIS A 226 -10.76 6.22 -14.23
CA HIS A 226 -10.27 7.58 -14.54
C HIS A 226 -10.66 8.64 -13.49
N THR A 227 -10.93 8.23 -12.26
CA THR A 227 -11.32 9.11 -11.16
C THR A 227 -10.14 9.74 -10.41
N GLY A 228 -8.89 9.38 -10.73
CA GLY A 228 -7.72 9.88 -10.03
C GLY A 228 -6.55 10.24 -10.95
N VAL A 229 -5.41 9.60 -10.76
CA VAL A 229 -4.11 10.05 -11.29
C VAL A 229 -3.97 9.81 -12.79
N THR A 230 -4.32 8.62 -13.29
CA THR A 230 -4.09 8.27 -14.70
C THR A 230 -5.23 8.76 -15.57
N THR A 231 -4.95 9.77 -16.40
CA THR A 231 -5.89 10.26 -17.43
C THR A 231 -5.89 9.37 -18.68
N LYS A 232 -6.88 9.57 -19.55
CA LYS A 232 -6.96 8.86 -20.84
C LYS A 232 -5.75 9.12 -21.73
N GLU A 233 -5.23 10.34 -21.69
CA GLU A 233 -4.05 10.77 -22.43
C GLU A 233 -2.79 10.07 -21.91
N ILE A 234 -2.58 10.06 -20.59
CA ILE A 234 -1.47 9.32 -19.97
C ILE A 234 -1.54 7.84 -20.36
N LEU A 235 -2.74 7.26 -20.25
CA LEU A 235 -2.94 5.85 -20.58
C LEU A 235 -2.65 5.56 -22.06
N ALA A 236 -2.94 6.48 -22.98
CA ALA A 236 -2.76 6.25 -24.42
C ALA A 236 -1.31 5.90 -24.78
N ASP A 237 -0.35 6.53 -24.10
CA ASP A 237 1.10 6.37 -24.37
C ASP A 237 1.72 5.13 -23.70
N ILE A 238 1.00 4.45 -22.81
CA ILE A 238 1.51 3.28 -22.09
C ILE A 238 1.44 2.02 -22.96
N GLU A 239 2.53 1.27 -23.08
CA GLU A 239 2.57 0.06 -23.91
C GLU A 239 1.76 -1.11 -23.31
N THR A 240 1.95 -1.40 -22.02
CA THR A 240 1.22 -2.48 -21.33
C THR A 240 -0.10 -1.94 -20.80
N LYS A 241 -1.23 -2.30 -21.40
CA LYS A 241 -2.53 -1.79 -20.96
C LYS A 241 -3.08 -2.58 -19.75
N PRO A 242 -3.88 -1.96 -18.87
CA PRO A 242 -4.70 -2.69 -17.89
C PRO A 242 -5.70 -3.63 -18.61
N THR A 243 -6.18 -4.66 -17.90
CA THR A 243 -7.16 -5.61 -18.47
C THR A 243 -8.46 -4.91 -18.84
N TYR A 244 -8.90 -3.97 -18.00
CA TYR A 244 -10.11 -3.18 -18.19
C TYR A 244 -9.86 -1.71 -17.85
N VAL A 245 -10.64 -0.85 -18.49
CA VAL A 245 -10.64 0.59 -18.27
C VAL A 245 -12.09 1.07 -18.25
N VAL A 246 -12.42 1.88 -17.26
CA VAL A 246 -13.72 2.54 -17.15
C VAL A 246 -13.55 3.99 -16.72
N ASP A 247 -14.54 4.83 -17.03
CA ASP A 247 -14.50 6.23 -16.59
C ASP A 247 -14.76 6.34 -15.09
N SER A 248 -15.68 5.50 -14.59
CA SER A 248 -16.07 5.45 -13.18
C SER A 248 -16.44 4.02 -12.76
N LEU A 249 -16.42 3.75 -11.45
CA LEU A 249 -16.94 2.50 -10.88
C LEU A 249 -18.44 2.28 -11.17
N ALA A 250 -19.19 3.31 -11.55
CA ALA A 250 -20.56 3.15 -12.04
C ALA A 250 -20.66 2.30 -13.32
N ASP A 251 -19.62 2.33 -14.17
CA ASP A 251 -19.59 1.60 -15.44
C ASP A 251 -19.11 0.15 -15.27
N TRP A 252 -18.69 -0.24 -14.05
CA TRP A 252 -18.26 -1.59 -13.76
C TRP A 252 -19.41 -2.45 -13.23
N HIS A 253 -19.71 -3.54 -13.93
CA HIS A 253 -20.74 -4.50 -13.54
C HIS A 253 -20.12 -5.73 -12.87
N ILE A 254 -20.31 -5.82 -11.55
CA ILE A 254 -20.10 -7.03 -10.73
C ILE A 254 -21.21 -8.04 -11.03
#